data_AF-A0A5A7ZM91-F1
#
_entry.id   AF-A0A5A7ZM91-F1
#
_cell.length_a   1.000
_cell.length_b   1.000
_cell.length_c   1.000
_cell.angle_alpha   90.00
_cell.angle_beta   90.00
_cell.angle_gamma   90.00
#
_symmetry.space_group_name_H-M   'P 1'
#
loop_
_entity.id
_entity.type
_entity.pdbx_description
1 polymer ?
#
loop_
_entity_poly.entity_id
_entity_poly.type
_entity_poly.pdbx_seq_one_letter_code
_entity_poly.pdbx_strand_id
1 'polypeptide(L)'
;MRQCRGCGAELTRRSQKVYCSNPCQISSRRTTRTKLWLESGEGRVGSLRGHYIRAYIAAEQSGRCAICNGVSNWQGQLLTLILDHIDGNPDNNRRDNLRLICPNCDSQLPTYKSRNRGNGRAFRRQRYADGKSY
;
A
#
# COMPACT_ATOMS: atom_id res chain seq x y z
N MET A 1 -21.76 29.17 -9.98
CA MET A 1 -20.37 28.84 -10.42
C MET A 1 -20.05 27.41 -9.98
N ARG A 2 -19.39 26.60 -10.82
CA ARG A 2 -19.03 25.21 -10.47
C ARG A 2 -17.62 25.20 -9.88
N GLN A 3 -17.41 24.49 -8.77
CA GLN A 3 -16.12 24.42 -8.08
C GLN A 3 -15.50 23.02 -8.18
N CYS A 4 -14.18 22.96 -8.16
CA CYS A 4 -13.40 21.73 -8.15
C CYS A 4 -13.59 20.98 -6.83
N ARG A 5 -14.00 19.71 -6.87
CA ARG A 5 -14.14 18.88 -5.64
C ARG A 5 -12.82 18.60 -4.92
N GLY A 6 -11.69 18.75 -5.61
CA GLY A 6 -10.37 18.45 -5.04
C GLY A 6 -9.70 19.65 -4.35
N CYS A 7 -9.78 20.84 -4.95
CA CYS A 7 -9.07 22.03 -4.45
C CYS A 7 -9.95 23.28 -4.27
N GLY A 8 -11.26 23.20 -4.53
CA GLY A 8 -12.18 24.33 -4.41
C GLY A 8 -12.10 25.38 -5.53
N ALA A 9 -11.08 25.34 -6.40
CA ALA A 9 -10.91 26.29 -7.49
C ALA A 9 -12.13 26.32 -8.44
N GLU A 10 -12.41 27.50 -8.98
CA GLU A 10 -13.50 27.68 -9.94
C GLU A 10 -13.23 26.92 -11.26
N LEU A 11 -14.26 26.27 -11.79
CA LEU A 11 -14.21 25.54 -13.06
C LEU A 11 -14.64 26.45 -14.21
N THR A 12 -13.66 26.98 -14.93
CA THR A 12 -13.87 27.96 -16.00
C THR A 12 -14.07 27.32 -17.38
N ARG A 13 -13.58 26.10 -17.61
CA ARG A 13 -13.65 25.41 -18.91
C ARG A 13 -14.80 24.40 -18.98
N ARG A 14 -15.40 24.21 -20.15
CA ARG A 14 -16.51 23.24 -20.37
C ARG A 14 -16.12 21.79 -20.07
N SER A 15 -14.85 21.42 -20.29
CA SER A 15 -14.27 20.10 -20.00
C SER A 15 -14.09 19.83 -18.51
N GLN A 16 -14.00 20.86 -17.68
CA GLN A 16 -13.89 20.74 -16.24
C GLN A 16 -15.30 20.48 -15.66
N LYS A 17 -15.61 19.21 -15.39
CA LYS A 17 -16.91 18.80 -14.83
C LYS A 17 -16.89 18.69 -13.31
N VAL A 18 -15.88 18.01 -12.77
CA VAL A 18 -15.80 17.65 -11.34
C VAL A 18 -14.49 18.13 -10.71
N TYR A 19 -13.40 18.09 -11.48
CA TYR A 19 -12.07 18.52 -11.05
C TYR A 19 -11.49 19.52 -12.04
N CYS A 20 -10.60 20.39 -11.55
CA CYS A 20 -9.91 21.37 -12.39
C CYS A 20 -8.88 20.72 -13.32
N SER A 21 -8.32 19.57 -12.93
CA SER A 21 -7.31 18.83 -13.69
C SER A 21 -7.25 17.34 -13.28
N ASN A 22 -6.66 16.50 -14.12
CA ASN A 22 -6.42 15.09 -13.81
C ASN A 22 -5.48 14.90 -12.58
N PRO A 23 -4.38 15.67 -12.42
CA PRO A 23 -3.59 15.63 -11.18
C PRO A 23 -4.40 15.94 -9.93
N CYS A 24 -5.28 16.95 -9.97
CA CYS A 24 -6.14 17.29 -8.84
C CYS A 24 -7.11 16.15 -8.50
N GLN A 25 -7.70 15.52 -9.53
CA GLN A 25 -8.54 14.34 -9.36
C GLN A 25 -7.79 13.18 -8.69
N ILE A 26 -6.56 12.88 -9.14
CA ILE A 26 -5.74 11.80 -8.58
C ILE A 26 -5.38 12.11 -7.11
N SER A 27 -4.96 13.34 -6.82
CA SER A 27 -4.60 13.76 -5.46
C SER A 27 -5.79 13.67 -4.50
N SER A 28 -6.95 14.18 -4.90
CA SER A 28 -8.19 14.08 -4.12
C SER A 28 -8.58 12.62 -3.85
N ARG A 29 -8.57 11.76 -4.89
CA ARG A 29 -8.84 10.32 -4.74
C ARG A 29 -7.86 9.63 -3.79
N ARG A 30 -6.56 9.93 -3.87
CA ARG A 30 -5.55 9.37 -2.97
C ARG A 30 -5.81 9.81 -1.53
N THR A 31 -6.13 11.08 -1.31
CA THR A 31 -6.42 11.62 0.02
C THR A 31 -7.64 10.93 0.63
N THR A 32 -8.76 10.84 -0.10
CA THR A 32 -9.97 10.15 0.37
C THR A 32 -9.72 8.68 0.68
N ARG A 33 -9.00 7.96 -0.19
CA ARG A 33 -8.68 6.54 0.04
C ARG A 33 -7.74 6.32 1.21
N THR A 34 -6.76 7.20 1.39
CA THR A 34 -5.85 7.14 2.54
C THR A 34 -6.63 7.36 3.83
N LYS A 35 -7.53 8.35 3.86
CA LYS A 35 -8.40 8.60 5.02
C LYS A 35 -9.26 7.38 5.36
N LEU A 36 -9.97 6.83 4.39
CA LEU A 36 -10.79 5.63 4.59
C LEU A 36 -9.96 4.47 5.15
N TRP A 37 -8.81 4.20 4.54
CA TRP A 37 -7.91 3.14 4.98
C TRP A 37 -7.40 3.36 6.42
N LEU A 38 -7.04 4.59 6.79
CA LEU A 38 -6.60 4.90 8.16
C LEU A 38 -7.72 4.70 9.19
N GLU A 39 -8.97 5.00 8.82
CA GLU A 39 -10.12 4.91 9.72
C GLU A 39 -10.61 3.47 9.91
N SER A 40 -10.75 2.70 8.84
CA SER A 40 -11.38 1.37 8.88
C SER A 40 -10.41 0.20 8.60
N GLY A 41 -9.24 0.46 8.05
CA GLY A 41 -8.39 -0.57 7.45
C GLY A 41 -8.85 -1.01 6.06
N GLU A 42 -9.96 -0.46 5.55
CA GLU A 42 -10.46 -0.81 4.22
C GLU A 42 -9.60 -0.20 3.12
N GLY A 43 -8.90 -1.06 2.40
CA GLY A 43 -8.08 -0.66 1.28
C GLY A 43 -7.46 -1.88 0.62
N ARG A 44 -7.32 -1.83 -0.70
CA ARG A 44 -6.50 -2.82 -1.40
C ARG A 44 -5.04 -2.43 -1.26
N VAL A 45 -4.25 -3.27 -0.61
CA VAL A 45 -2.81 -3.10 -0.54
C VAL A 45 -2.17 -3.35 -1.91
N GLY A 46 -1.19 -2.52 -2.25
CA GLY A 46 -0.44 -2.62 -3.51
C GLY A 46 1.05 -2.44 -3.27
N SER A 47 1.87 -3.20 -4.00
CA SER A 47 3.34 -3.20 -3.90
C SER A 47 4.02 -2.08 -4.70
N LEU A 48 3.31 -1.45 -5.64
CA LEU A 48 3.84 -0.35 -6.46
C LEU A 48 4.30 0.83 -5.60
N ARG A 49 5.47 1.41 -5.89
CA ARG A 49 6.03 2.56 -5.13
C ARG A 49 5.07 3.74 -5.01
N GLY A 50 4.26 4.01 -6.05
CA GLY A 50 3.25 5.09 -6.07
C GLY A 50 1.90 4.73 -5.44
N HIS A 51 1.74 3.54 -4.85
CA HIS A 51 0.52 3.14 -4.17
C HIS A 51 0.33 3.97 -2.89
N TYR A 52 -0.87 4.52 -2.67
CA TYR A 52 -1.13 5.50 -1.61
C TYR A 52 -0.80 4.98 -0.19
N ILE A 53 -1.18 3.73 0.13
CA ILE A 53 -0.84 3.08 1.41
C ILE A 53 0.68 3.01 1.59
N ARG A 54 1.38 2.55 0.56
CA ARG A 54 2.83 2.37 0.61
C ARG A 54 3.55 3.72 0.75
N ALA A 55 3.11 4.71 -0.02
CA ALA A 55 3.67 6.06 0.02
C ALA A 55 3.46 6.71 1.39
N TYR A 56 2.29 6.52 2.00
CA TYR A 56 1.99 7.00 3.34
C TYR A 56 2.94 6.39 4.38
N ILE A 57 3.05 5.06 4.43
CA ILE A 57 3.93 4.36 5.38
C ILE A 57 5.40 4.74 5.15
N ALA A 58 5.83 4.89 3.89
CA ALA A 58 7.19 5.30 3.57
C ALA A 58 7.51 6.71 4.09
N ALA A 59 6.57 7.65 3.97
CA ALA A 59 6.73 8.99 4.52
C ALA A 59 6.81 8.96 6.05
N GLU A 60 5.90 8.22 6.69
CA GLU A 60 5.87 8.09 8.15
C GLU A 60 7.16 7.45 8.71
N GLN A 61 7.70 6.44 8.03
CA GLN A 61 8.94 5.75 8.39
C GLN A 61 10.21 6.46 7.87
N SER A 62 10.10 7.67 7.31
CA SER A 62 11.25 8.38 6.71
C SER A 62 12.03 7.56 5.67
N GLY A 63 11.37 6.65 4.95
CA GLY A 63 11.98 5.77 3.96
C GLY A 63 12.92 4.69 4.51
N ARG A 64 12.84 4.40 5.82
CA ARG A 64 13.70 3.44 6.53
C ARG A 64 12.97 2.14 6.87
N CYS A 65 13.75 1.09 7.09
CA CYS A 65 13.23 -0.20 7.56
C CYS A 65 12.65 -0.06 8.98
N ALA A 66 11.42 -0.56 9.19
CA ALA A 66 10.77 -0.53 10.51
C ALA A 66 11.43 -1.43 11.57
N ILE A 67 12.27 -2.38 11.17
CA ILE A 67 12.95 -3.31 12.10
C ILE A 67 14.35 -2.81 12.45
N CYS A 68 15.21 -2.63 11.45
CA CYS A 68 16.61 -2.29 11.69
C CYS A 68 16.93 -0.78 11.58
N ASN A 69 15.95 0.05 11.24
CA ASN A 69 16.13 1.48 10.95
C ASN A 69 17.16 1.79 9.84
N GLY A 70 17.59 0.76 9.10
CA GLY A 70 18.57 0.87 8.04
C GLY A 70 18.05 1.70 6.88
N VAL A 71 18.97 2.47 6.29
CA VAL A 71 18.70 3.20 5.06
C VAL A 71 18.45 2.24 3.92
N SER A 72 17.64 2.70 2.97
CA SER A 72 17.32 1.95 1.76
C SER A 72 18.47 2.01 0.74
N ASN A 73 19.75 1.87 1.12
CA ASN A 73 20.88 1.80 0.17
C ASN A 73 21.69 0.52 0.41
N TRP A 74 21.99 -0.19 -0.68
CA TRP A 74 22.86 -1.36 -0.70
C TRP A 74 23.67 -1.37 -2.00
N GLN A 75 24.99 -1.52 -1.91
CA GLN A 75 25.91 -1.48 -3.05
C GLN A 75 25.69 -0.25 -3.98
N GLY A 76 25.44 0.92 -3.38
CA GLY A 76 25.23 2.17 -4.11
C GLY A 76 23.85 2.29 -4.79
N GLN A 77 22.95 1.33 -4.59
CA GLN A 77 21.61 1.29 -5.19
C GLN A 77 20.53 1.37 -4.12
N LEU A 78 19.40 2.00 -4.44
CA LEU A 78 18.28 2.09 -3.49
C LEU A 78 17.56 0.74 -3.35
N LEU A 79 17.53 0.20 -2.13
CA LEU A 79 16.71 -0.95 -1.76
C LEU A 79 15.22 -0.61 -1.89
N THR A 80 14.47 -1.54 -2.49
CA THR A 80 13.02 -1.50 -2.43
C THR A 80 12.57 -2.14 -1.13
N LEU A 81 12.06 -1.34 -0.18
CA LEU A 81 11.46 -1.89 1.03
C LEU A 81 10.25 -2.77 0.69
N ILE A 82 10.06 -3.87 1.40
CA ILE A 82 8.91 -4.76 1.30
C ILE A 82 7.80 -4.22 2.19
N LEU A 83 6.56 -4.22 1.70
CA LEU A 83 5.40 -3.95 2.52
C LEU A 83 5.00 -5.27 3.18
N ASP A 84 5.10 -5.29 4.51
CA ASP A 84 4.94 -6.46 5.35
C ASP A 84 3.71 -6.30 6.25
N HIS A 85 3.00 -7.40 6.44
CA HIS A 85 1.91 -7.57 7.39
C HIS A 85 2.49 -8.22 8.65
N ILE A 86 2.45 -7.53 9.78
CA ILE A 86 3.10 -7.97 11.03
C ILE A 86 2.56 -9.34 11.49
N ASP A 87 1.25 -9.53 11.40
CA ASP A 87 0.57 -10.79 11.74
C ASP A 87 0.64 -11.86 10.61
N GLY A 88 1.19 -11.51 9.44
CA GLY A 88 1.21 -12.37 8.27
C GLY A 88 -0.15 -12.59 7.58
N ASN A 89 -1.22 -11.95 8.04
CA ASN A 89 -2.55 -12.03 7.42
C ASN A 89 -2.71 -10.97 6.32
N PRO A 90 -2.75 -11.36 5.02
CA PRO A 90 -2.83 -10.40 3.92
C PRO A 90 -4.16 -9.63 3.86
N ASP A 91 -5.19 -10.07 4.60
CA ASP A 91 -6.49 -9.39 4.66
C ASP A 91 -6.55 -8.33 5.77
N ASN A 92 -5.63 -8.38 6.76
CA ASN A 92 -5.55 -7.40 7.83
C ASN A 92 -4.75 -6.16 7.40
N ASN A 93 -5.41 -5.25 6.69
CA ASN A 93 -4.77 -4.06 6.13
C ASN A 93 -4.75 -2.86 7.08
N ARG A 94 -4.98 -3.04 8.39
CA ARG A 94 -4.96 -1.91 9.33
C ARG A 94 -3.57 -1.26 9.38
N ARG A 95 -3.51 0.05 9.64
CA ARG A 95 -2.24 0.80 9.66
C ARG A 95 -1.24 0.17 10.63
N ASP A 96 -1.65 -0.12 11.85
CA ASP A 96 -0.83 -0.75 12.89
C ASP A 96 -0.24 -2.12 12.49
N ASN A 97 -0.93 -2.87 11.62
CA ASN A 97 -0.46 -4.16 11.12
C ASN A 97 0.47 -4.06 9.90
N LEU A 98 0.62 -2.88 9.28
CA LEU A 98 1.43 -2.69 8.08
C LEU A 98 2.74 -1.98 8.38
N ARG A 99 3.84 -2.45 7.78
CA ARG A 99 5.15 -1.80 7.88
C ARG A 99 5.98 -1.96 6.62
N LEU A 100 6.94 -1.07 6.41
CA LEU A 100 7.96 -1.24 5.38
C LEU A 100 9.26 -1.76 5.99
N ILE A 101 9.77 -2.87 5.48
CA ILE A 101 11.01 -3.51 5.96
C ILE A 101 11.99 -3.75 4.80
N CYS A 102 13.30 -3.84 5.09
CA CYS A 102 14.28 -4.14 4.06
C CYS A 102 14.27 -5.64 3.71
N PRO A 103 14.77 -6.04 2.52
CA PRO A 103 14.84 -7.45 2.11
C PRO A 103 15.61 -8.35 3.09
N ASN A 104 16.61 -7.80 3.79
CA ASN A 104 17.41 -8.56 4.76
C ASN A 104 16.64 -8.83 6.06
N CYS A 105 15.74 -7.93 6.47
CA CYS A 105 14.88 -8.16 7.62
C CYS A 105 13.70 -9.08 7.24
N ASP A 106 13.12 -8.87 6.05
CA ASP A 106 12.07 -9.74 5.50
C ASP A 106 12.48 -11.21 5.45
N SER A 107 13.72 -11.50 5.00
CA SER A 107 14.24 -12.87 4.92
C SER A 107 14.36 -13.61 6.27
N GLN A 108 14.39 -12.86 7.37
CA GLN A 108 14.50 -13.36 8.74
C GLN A 108 13.14 -13.56 9.40
N LEU A 109 12.04 -13.10 8.80
CA LEU A 109 10.72 -13.24 9.39
C LEU A 109 10.24 -14.70 9.40
N PRO A 110 9.49 -15.11 10.44
CA PRO A 110 8.77 -16.39 10.44
C PRO A 110 7.77 -16.52 9.29
N THR A 111 7.29 -15.40 8.75
CA THR A 111 6.35 -15.31 7.63
C THR A 111 7.03 -15.23 6.26
N TYR A 112 8.37 -15.35 6.18
CA TYR A 112 9.07 -15.22 4.90
C TYR A 112 8.66 -16.29 3.88
N LYS A 113 8.18 -15.86 2.70
CA LYS A 113 7.83 -16.71 1.55
C LYS A 113 6.93 -17.90 1.91
N SER A 114 7.45 -19.11 1.78
CA SER A 114 6.72 -20.36 2.00
C SER A 114 6.57 -20.72 3.48
N ARG A 115 7.13 -19.91 4.39
CA ARG A 115 6.99 -20.08 5.84
C ARG A 115 5.65 -19.55 6.36
N ASN A 116 5.02 -18.58 5.67
CA ASN A 116 3.67 -18.09 6.01
C ASN A 116 2.56 -19.08 5.59
N ARG A 117 2.66 -20.32 6.05
CA ARG A 117 1.69 -21.39 5.75
C ARG A 117 0.48 -21.21 6.65
N GLY A 118 -0.69 -21.02 6.05
CA GLY A 118 -1.96 -20.95 6.78
C GLY A 118 -2.53 -19.54 6.89
N ASN A 119 -1.70 -18.50 6.84
CA ASN A 119 -2.15 -17.12 6.96
C ASN A 119 -2.42 -16.49 5.58
N GLY A 120 -3.53 -16.90 4.96
CA GLY A 120 -4.04 -16.30 3.73
C GLY A 120 -3.93 -17.20 2.49
N ARG A 121 -4.43 -16.68 1.36
CA ARG A 121 -4.62 -17.42 0.10
C ARG A 121 -5.43 -18.71 0.29
N ALA A 122 -6.39 -18.73 1.23
CA ALA A 122 -7.28 -19.87 1.47
C ALA A 122 -7.97 -20.32 0.16
N PHE A 123 -8.34 -19.35 -0.69
CA PHE A 123 -8.89 -19.62 -2.03
C PHE A 123 -7.99 -20.52 -2.90
N ARG A 124 -6.65 -20.46 -2.75
CA ARG A 124 -5.73 -21.34 -3.49
C ARG A 124 -5.79 -22.77 -2.96
N ARG A 125 -5.89 -22.95 -1.65
CA ARG A 125 -6.06 -24.26 -1.03
C ARG A 125 -7.37 -24.90 -1.48
N GLN A 126 -8.46 -24.13 -1.45
CA GLN A 126 -9.76 -24.59 -1.96
C GLN A 126 -9.66 -24.96 -3.44
N ARG A 127 -9.04 -24.11 -4.26
CA ARG A 127 -8.85 -24.40 -5.69
C ARG A 127 -8.08 -25.70 -5.94
N TYR A 128 -7.04 -26.00 -5.16
CA TYR A 128 -6.32 -27.27 -5.26
C TYR A 128 -7.14 -28.46 -4.76
N ALA A 129 -7.91 -28.28 -3.68
CA ALA A 129 -8.85 -29.29 -3.19
C ALA A 129 -9.95 -29.61 -4.23
N ASP A 130 -10.38 -28.60 -4.99
CA ASP A 130 -11.32 -28.74 -6.11
C ASP A 130 -10.68 -29.40 -7.36
N GLY A 131 -9.41 -29.83 -7.30
CA GLY A 131 -8.69 -30.43 -8.44
C GLY A 131 -8.31 -29.46 -9.56
N LYS A 132 -8.45 -28.14 -9.34
CA LYS A 132 -8.17 -27.11 -10.36
C LYS A 132 -6.71 -26.64 -10.28
N SER A 133 -5.75 -27.48 -10.68
CA SER A 133 -4.40 -26.96 -10.99
C SER A 133 -4.46 -26.09 -12.24
N TYR A 134 -3.49 -25.19 -12.43
CA TYR A 134 -3.25 -24.66 -13.77
C TYR A 134 -2.78 -25.78 -14.69
#